data_AF-A0A6N8WS97-F1
#
_entry.id   AF-A0A6N8WS97-F1
#
_cell.length_a   1.000
_cell.length_b   1.000
_cell.length_c   1.000
_cell.angle_alpha   90.00
_cell.angle_beta   90.00
_cell.angle_gamma   90.00
#
_symmetry.space_group_name_H-M   'P 1'
#
loop_
_entity.id
_entity.type
_entity.pdbx_description
1 polymer ?
#
loop_
_entity_poly.entity_id
_entity_poly.type
_entity_poly.pdbx_seq_one_letter_code
_entity_poly.pdbx_strand_id
1 'polypeptide(L)' 'MDDSPKRQDDFAQQLDEAEQLPFLVELWHFMRDNKKWWLGPIIIVLLLLGGLIALSGTVAAPFVYTLF' A
#
# COMPACT_ATOMS: atom_id res chain seq x y z
N MET A 1 33.36 11.87 47.93
CA MET A 1 32.03 12.07 47.35
C MET A 1 32.21 12.10 45.84
N ASP A 2 31.86 11.00 45.18
CA ASP A 2 31.82 10.89 43.71
C ASP A 2 30.36 11.06 43.29
N ASP A 3 29.99 12.30 42.95
CA ASP A 3 28.66 12.64 42.42
C ASP A 3 28.70 12.53 40.89
N SER A 4 28.53 11.30 40.39
CA SER A 4 28.38 11.02 38.96
C SER A 4 26.89 10.78 38.60
N PRO A 5 26.30 11.52 37.63
CA PRO A 5 24.87 11.48 37.32
C PRO A 5 24.51 10.29 36.42
N LYS A 6 24.59 9.06 36.94
CA LYS A 6 24.32 7.79 36.23
C LYS A 6 22.88 7.58 35.74
N ARG A 7 21.95 8.51 36.03
CA ARG A 7 20.55 8.37 35.62
C ARG A 7 20.25 8.87 34.21
N GLN A 8 21.08 9.75 33.63
CA GLN A 8 20.78 10.30 32.30
C GLN A 8 21.02 9.30 31.16
N ASP A 9 22.01 8.42 31.32
CA ASP A 9 22.40 7.45 30.28
C ASP A 9 21.38 6.30 30.14
N ASP A 10 20.81 5.84 31.26
CA ASP A 10 19.78 4.78 31.30
C ASP A 10 18.48 5.19 30.58
N PHE A 11 18.07 6.47 30.66
CA PHE A 11 16.89 6.98 29.95
C PHE A 11 17.15 7.20 28.46
N ALA A 12 18.37 7.57 28.07
CA ALA A 12 18.75 7.73 26.67
C ALA A 12 18.75 6.39 25.94
N GLN A 13 19.22 5.33 26.61
CA GLN A 13 19.35 4.00 26.03
C GLN A 13 18.00 3.30 25.80
N GLN A 14 16.98 3.59 26.64
CA GLN A 14 15.62 3.05 26.49
C GLN A 14 14.85 3.62 25.28
N LEU A 15 15.27 4.77 24.76
CA LEU A 15 14.62 5.42 23.61
C LEU A 15 15.14 4.87 22.28
N ASP A 16 16.40 4.42 22.25
CA ASP A 16 17.03 3.78 21.09
C ASP A 16 16.63 2.30 20.94
N GLU A 17 16.21 1.65 22.03
CA GLU A 17 15.73 0.25 22.04
C GLU A 17 14.26 0.11 21.62
N ALA A 18 13.53 1.22 21.50
CA ALA A 18 12.25 1.22 20.83
C ALA A 18 12.52 0.97 19.34
N GLU A 19 12.55 -0.31 18.96
CA GLU A 19 12.59 -0.77 17.58
C GLU A 19 11.33 -0.23 16.88
N GLN A 20 11.42 1.03 16.42
CA GLN A 20 10.40 1.67 15.62
C GLN A 20 10.38 0.87 14.33
N LEU A 21 9.40 -0.03 14.21
CA LEU A 21 9.09 -0.66 12.93
C LEU A 21 9.14 0.46 11.88
N PRO A 22 9.87 0.27 10.76
CA PRO A 22 10.00 1.32 9.79
C PRO A 22 8.59 1.77 9.41
N PHE A 23 8.31 3.08 9.46
CA PHE A 23 7.00 3.62 9.11
C PHE A 23 6.44 3.03 7.80
N LEU A 24 7.33 2.72 6.85
CA LEU A 24 7.03 2.03 5.59
C LEU A 24 6.50 0.60 5.78
N VAL A 25 7.03 -0.18 6.72
CA VAL A 25 6.60 -1.55 7.05
C VAL A 25 5.22 -1.52 7.69
N GLU A 26 4.99 -0.60 8.61
CA GLU A 26 3.71 -0.44 9.30
C GLU A 26 2.62 0.04 8.32
N LEU A 27 2.96 0.99 7.44
CA LEU A 27 2.11 1.43 6.34
C LEU A 27 1.82 0.28 5.36
N TRP A 28 2.81 -0.57 5.05
CA TRP A 28 2.63 -1.74 4.19
C TRP A 28 1.71 -2.79 4.82
N HIS A 29 1.83 -3.02 6.12
CA HIS A 29 0.96 -3.93 6.86
C HIS A 29 -0.49 -3.44 6.84
N PHE A 30 -0.72 -2.17 7.17
CA PHE A 30 -2.03 -1.52 7.12
C PHE A 30 -2.66 -1.57 5.73
N MET A 31 -1.84 -1.33 4.70
CA MET A 31 -2.24 -1.39 3.31
C MET A 31 -2.61 -2.82 2.87
N ARG A 32 -1.89 -3.84 3.35
CA ARG A 32 -2.19 -5.26 3.08
C ARG A 32 -3.51 -5.70 3.70
N ASP A 33 -3.82 -5.23 4.90
CA ASP A 33 -5.05 -5.60 5.63
C ASP A 33 -6.31 -5.03 4.96
N ASN A 34 -6.23 -3.84 4.37
CA ASN A 34 -7.36 -3.18 3.72
C ASN A 34 -7.51 -3.51 2.22
N LYS A 35 -6.43 -3.91 1.53
CA LYS A 35 -6.43 -3.99 0.06
C LYS A 35 -7.21 -5.15 -0.55
N LYS A 36 -7.48 -6.27 0.13
CA LYS A 36 -8.17 -7.40 -0.53
C LYS A 36 -9.57 -7.05 -1.03
N TRP A 37 -10.30 -6.18 -0.33
CA TRP A 37 -11.64 -5.73 -0.72
C TRP A 37 -11.64 -4.41 -1.52
N TRP A 38 -10.67 -3.51 -1.27
CA TRP A 38 -10.57 -2.23 -1.98
C TRP A 38 -9.85 -2.30 -3.33
N LEU A 39 -8.85 -3.18 -3.46
CA LEU A 39 -8.07 -3.33 -4.69
C LEU A 39 -8.80 -4.18 -5.74
N GLY A 40 -9.62 -5.14 -5.29
CA GLY A 40 -10.45 -5.99 -6.14
C GLY A 40 -11.24 -5.21 -7.20
N PRO A 41 -12.12 -4.26 -6.83
CA PRO A 41 -12.91 -3.49 -7.80
C PRO A 41 -12.04 -2.67 -8.75
N ILE A 42 -10.94 -2.09 -8.28
CA ILE A 42 -10.02 -1.30 -9.12
C ILE A 42 -9.36 -2.19 -10.18
N ILE A 43 -8.87 -3.36 -9.80
CA ILE A 43 -8.26 -4.32 -10.74
C ILE A 43 -9.29 -4.84 -11.73
N ILE A 44 -10.53 -5.11 -11.30
CA ILE A 44 -11.61 -5.53 -12.20
C ILE A 44 -11.88 -4.46 -13.25
N VAL A 45 -12.03 -3.19 -12.87
CA VAL A 45 -12.25 -2.09 -13.84
C VAL A 45 -11.05 -1.93 -14.78
N LEU A 46 -9.81 -2.03 -14.27
CA LEU A 46 -8.61 -1.96 -15.12
C LEU A 46 -8.53 -3.13 -16.11
N LEU A 47 -8.89 -4.34 -15.71
CA LEU A 47 -8.95 -5.51 -16.60
C LEU A 47 -10.06 -5.36 -17.64
N LEU A 48 -11.24 -4.86 -17.24
CA LEU A 48 -12.33 -4.58 -18.18
C LEU A 48 -11.93 -3.51 -19.18
N LEU A 49 -11.30 -2.42 -18.73
CA LEU A 49 -10.85 -1.34 -19.60
C LEU A 49 -9.72 -1.79 -20.53
N GLY A 50 -8.72 -2.50 -19.99
CA GLY A 50 -7.64 -3.08 -20.79
C GLY A 50 -8.15 -4.09 -21.81
N GLY A 51 -9.11 -4.93 -21.42
CA GLY A 51 -9.82 -5.85 -22.32
C GLY A 51 -10.58 -5.11 -23.41
N LEU A 52 -11.30 -4.04 -23.07
CA LEU A 52 -12.04 -3.23 -24.03
C LEU A 52 -11.10 -2.52 -25.02
N ILE A 53 -9.96 -1.99 -24.55
CA ILE A 53 -8.94 -1.38 -25.39
C ILE A 53 -8.33 -2.42 -26.34
N ALA A 54 -7.98 -3.61 -25.82
CA ALA A 54 -7.47 -4.71 -26.64
C ALA A 54 -8.50 -5.16 -27.71
N LEU A 55 -9.78 -5.20 -27.34
CA LEU A 55 -10.90 -5.49 -28.25
C LEU A 55 -11.15 -4.35 -29.25
N SER A 56 -10.85 -3.10 -28.91
CA SER A 56 -10.99 -1.95 -29.83
C SER A 56 -9.96 -1.98 -30.96
N GLY A 57 -8.79 -2.57 -30.72
CA GLY A 57 -7.79 -2.84 -31.76
C GLY A 57 -8.11 -4.07 -32.61
N THR A 58 -9.09 -4.89 -32.21
CA THR A 58 -9.61 -6.03 -32.97
C THR A 58 -10.99 -5.70 -33.55
N VAL A 59 -11.48 -6.53 -34.48
CA VAL A 59 -12.73 -6.38 -35.26
C VAL A 59 -14.01 -6.25 -34.40
N ALA A 60 -13.90 -6.17 -33.08
CA ALA A 60 -15.00 -6.02 -32.12
C ALA A 60 -15.46 -4.55 -31.91
N ALA A 61 -14.65 -3.55 -32.30
CA ALA A 61 -15.02 -2.14 -32.24
C ALA A 61 -16.40 -1.75 -32.86
N PRO A 62 -16.85 -2.29 -34.01
CA PRO A 62 -18.12 -1.88 -34.62
C PRO A 62 -19.36 -2.38 -33.87
N PHE A 63 -19.27 -3.39 -32.99
CA PHE A 63 -20.46 -3.94 -32.30
C PHE A 63 -20.84 -3.16 -31.03
N VAL A 64 -19.90 -2.41 -30.46
CA VAL A 64 -20.16 -1.53 -29.31
C VAL A 64 -21.00 -0.32 -29.72
N TYR A 65 -20.85 0.15 -30.97
CA TYR A 65 -21.63 1.28 -31.51
C TYR A 65 -22.92 0.87 -32.22
N THR A 66 -23.14 -0.41 -32.52
CA THR A 66 -24.41 -0.86 -33.12
C THR A 66 -25.53 -1.08 -32.11
N LEU A 67 -25.24 -1.04 -30.81
CA LEU A 67 -26.24 -1.12 -29.74
C LEU A 67 -26.85 0.25 -29.38
N PHE A 68 -26.45 1.32 -30.07
CA PHE A 68 -27.00 2.67 -29.98
C PHE A 68 -27.51 3.14 -31.33
#